data_AF-A0A1E7ELN4-F1
#
_entry.id   AF-A0A1E7ELN4-F1
#
_cell.length_a   1.000
_cell.length_b   1.000
_cell.length_c   1.000
_cell.angle_alpha   90.00
_cell.angle_beta   90.00
_cell.angle_gamma   90.00
#
_symmetry.space_group_name_H-M   'P 1'
#
loop_
_entity.id
_entity.type
_entity.pdbx_description
1 polymer ?
#
loop_
_entity_poly.entity_id
_entity_poly.type
_entity_poly.pdbx_seq_one_letter_code
_entity_poly.pdbx_strand_id
1 'polypeptide(L)'
;MNDDEPIKDQNNGLGWTNFALGRWSRKWQLSQQQFYERTRSKRKSMRWAAAIIHKLLLTAWDQWDFRNKIAHSDEGAGAIALRQRLDAEMLQGTRSDNQQILHQDKFLFTDWTYPELQALTRQQRQQWLRSVFQARKAINYNAPTVPYISAMSVAMQNYLD
;
A
#
# COMPACT_ATOMS: atom_id res chain seq x y z
N MET A 1 45.32 -12.08 -13.25
CA MET A 1 43.87 -12.28 -13.05
C MET A 1 43.27 -12.43 -14.45
N ASN A 2 42.41 -13.41 -14.67
CA ASN A 2 41.60 -13.42 -15.90
C ASN A 2 40.60 -12.26 -15.81
N ASP A 3 40.45 -11.50 -16.89
CA ASP A 3 39.61 -10.29 -16.87
C ASP A 3 38.11 -10.62 -16.59
N ASP A 4 37.70 -11.88 -16.81
CA ASP A 4 36.34 -12.39 -16.55
C ASP A 4 36.06 -12.82 -15.10
N GLU A 5 37.10 -12.94 -14.28
CA GLU A 5 36.99 -13.43 -12.90
C GLU A 5 36.01 -12.62 -12.01
N PRO A 6 35.99 -11.27 -12.04
CA PRO A 6 35.02 -10.50 -11.27
C PRO A 6 33.57 -10.74 -11.71
N ILE A 7 33.34 -10.99 -13.01
CA ILE A 7 32.01 -11.30 -13.55
C ILE A 7 31.55 -12.65 -13.03
N LYS A 8 32.41 -13.67 -13.07
CA LYS A 8 32.09 -15.03 -12.57
C LYS A 8 31.80 -15.02 -11.07
N ASP A 9 32.61 -14.32 -10.29
CA ASP A 9 32.45 -14.19 -8.83
C ASP A 9 31.14 -13.47 -8.47
N GLN A 10 30.82 -12.40 -9.21
CA GLN A 10 29.54 -11.71 -9.04
C GLN A 10 28.38 -12.60 -9.43
N ASN A 11 28.45 -13.32 -10.56
CA ASN A 11 27.34 -14.10 -11.08
C ASN A 11 27.02 -15.32 -10.20
N ASN A 12 28.06 -16.04 -9.76
CA ASN A 12 27.88 -17.33 -9.09
C ASN A 12 27.81 -17.22 -7.56
N GLY A 13 28.31 -16.13 -6.97
CA GLY A 13 28.36 -15.94 -5.52
C GLY A 13 27.39 -14.88 -5.01
N LEU A 14 27.57 -13.64 -5.48
CA LEU A 14 26.90 -12.47 -4.89
C LEU A 14 25.55 -12.13 -5.55
N GLY A 15 25.42 -12.35 -6.86
CA GLY A 15 24.26 -11.98 -7.67
C GLY A 15 24.23 -10.50 -8.09
N TRP A 16 23.54 -10.21 -9.21
CA TRP A 16 23.49 -8.87 -9.81
C TRP A 16 22.56 -7.89 -9.09
N THR A 17 21.53 -8.37 -8.39
CA THR A 17 20.71 -7.50 -7.52
C THR A 17 21.55 -6.91 -6.40
N ASN A 18 22.38 -7.74 -5.76
CA ASN A 18 23.32 -7.31 -4.73
C ASN A 18 24.37 -6.33 -5.29
N PHE A 19 24.83 -6.54 -6.53
CA PHE A 19 25.71 -5.59 -7.22
C PHE A 19 25.09 -4.19 -7.32
N ALA A 20 23.83 -4.09 -7.77
CA ALA A 20 23.12 -2.82 -7.89
C ALA A 20 22.93 -2.11 -6.53
N LEU A 21 22.84 -2.89 -5.44
CA LEU A 21 22.70 -2.40 -4.07
C LEU A 21 24.04 -2.20 -3.34
N GLY A 22 25.17 -2.25 -4.06
CA GLY A 22 26.50 -1.94 -3.53
C GLY A 22 27.30 -3.11 -2.96
N ARG A 23 26.77 -4.34 -3.02
CA ARG A 23 27.49 -5.57 -2.62
C ARG A 23 28.23 -6.16 -3.82
N TRP A 24 29.42 -5.60 -4.04
CA TRP A 24 30.29 -5.95 -5.16
C TRP A 24 31.31 -7.02 -4.79
N SER A 25 31.66 -7.86 -5.75
CA SER A 25 32.89 -8.65 -5.65
C SER A 25 34.10 -7.72 -5.49
N ARG A 26 34.97 -8.02 -4.52
CA ARG A 26 36.25 -7.31 -4.34
C ARG A 26 37.15 -7.44 -5.57
N LYS A 27 36.93 -8.47 -6.40
CA LYS A 27 37.70 -8.70 -7.63
C LYS A 27 37.49 -7.59 -8.67
N TRP A 28 36.37 -6.87 -8.64
CA TRP A 28 36.16 -5.70 -9.49
C TRP A 28 37.20 -4.61 -9.22
N GLN A 29 37.48 -4.34 -7.93
CA GLN A 29 38.49 -3.37 -7.55
C GLN A 29 39.89 -3.83 -7.95
N LEU A 30 40.22 -5.12 -7.78
CA LEU A 30 41.51 -5.69 -8.18
C LEU A 30 41.73 -5.59 -9.69
N SER A 31 40.71 -5.94 -10.48
CA SER A 31 40.74 -5.81 -11.95
C SER A 31 40.96 -4.36 -12.37
N GLN A 32 40.23 -3.42 -11.77
CA GLN A 32 40.42 -1.99 -12.05
C GLN A 32 41.82 -1.49 -11.66
N GLN A 33 42.37 -1.98 -10.54
CA GLN A 33 43.71 -1.61 -10.10
C GLN A 33 44.77 -2.06 -11.12
N GLN A 34 44.64 -3.29 -11.63
CA GLN A 34 45.51 -3.81 -12.69
C GLN A 34 45.39 -3.00 -13.98
N PHE A 35 44.18 -2.59 -14.36
CA PHE A 35 43.98 -1.72 -15.51
C PHE A 35 44.67 -0.35 -15.34
N TYR A 36 44.57 0.27 -14.16
CA TYR A 36 45.26 1.52 -13.88
C TYR A 36 46.79 1.38 -13.88
N GLU A 37 47.32 0.26 -13.38
CA GLU A 37 48.75 -0.02 -13.44
C GLU A 37 49.24 -0.23 -14.88
N ARG A 38 48.51 -1.03 -15.68
CA ARG A 38 48.80 -1.26 -17.11
C ARG A 38 48.82 0.05 -17.90
N THR A 39 47.90 0.97 -17.59
CA THR A 39 47.79 2.28 -18.26
C THR A 39 48.62 3.38 -17.61
N ARG A 40 49.44 3.06 -16.58
CA ARG A 40 50.24 4.01 -15.80
C ARG A 40 49.43 5.17 -15.19
N SER A 41 48.16 4.92 -14.88
CA SER A 41 47.28 5.88 -14.23
C SER A 41 47.59 6.01 -12.74
N LYS A 42 47.64 7.25 -12.22
CA LYS A 42 47.79 7.52 -10.77
C LYS A 42 46.48 7.36 -9.98
N ARG A 43 45.39 6.99 -10.64
CA ARG A 43 44.06 6.82 -10.02
C ARG A 43 44.05 5.59 -9.10
N LYS A 44 43.17 5.60 -8.10
CA LYS A 44 42.99 4.50 -7.16
C LYS A 44 41.69 3.77 -7.45
N SER A 45 41.78 2.45 -7.60
CA SER A 45 40.63 1.55 -7.82
C SER A 45 39.56 1.67 -6.72
N MET A 46 39.95 1.96 -5.48
CA MET A 46 39.01 2.16 -4.36
C MET A 46 38.08 3.34 -4.62
N ARG A 47 38.62 4.49 -5.06
CA ARG A 47 37.83 5.69 -5.37
C ARG A 47 36.89 5.44 -6.55
N TRP A 48 37.34 4.69 -7.55
CA TRP A 48 36.50 4.25 -8.67
C TRP A 48 35.34 3.37 -8.18
N ALA A 49 35.62 2.36 -7.37
CA ALA A 49 34.59 1.45 -6.85
C ALA A 49 33.55 2.19 -6.01
N ALA A 50 34.01 3.06 -5.09
CA ALA A 50 33.13 3.89 -4.27
C ALA A 50 32.22 4.79 -5.13
N ALA A 51 32.77 5.40 -6.18
CA ALA A 51 31.99 6.27 -7.07
C ALA A 51 30.90 5.51 -7.83
N ILE A 52 31.18 4.29 -8.32
CA ILE A 52 30.15 3.50 -9.02
C ILE A 52 29.10 2.99 -8.03
N ILE A 53 29.50 2.45 -6.89
CA ILE A 53 28.56 1.98 -5.85
C ILE A 53 27.63 3.13 -5.44
N HIS A 54 28.18 4.31 -5.19
CA HIS A 54 27.39 5.49 -4.86
C HIS A 54 26.40 5.86 -5.97
N LYS A 55 26.85 5.86 -7.23
CA LYS A 55 25.98 6.19 -8.37
C LYS A 55 24.84 5.17 -8.53
N LEU A 56 25.12 3.88 -8.41
CA LEU A 56 24.11 2.82 -8.49
C LEU A 56 23.10 2.92 -7.37
N LEU A 57 23.55 3.18 -6.14
CA LEU A 57 22.68 3.34 -4.99
C LEU A 57 21.74 4.54 -5.16
N LEU A 58 22.27 5.68 -5.63
CA LEU A 58 21.44 6.86 -5.93
C LEU A 58 20.42 6.55 -7.03
N THR A 59 20.81 5.84 -8.09
CA THR A 59 19.86 5.46 -9.14
C THR A 59 18.78 4.49 -8.65
N ALA A 60 19.13 3.51 -7.81
CA ALA A 60 18.16 2.63 -7.19
C ALA A 60 17.19 3.41 -6.28
N TRP A 61 17.71 4.40 -5.56
CA TRP A 61 16.92 5.30 -4.74
C TRP A 61 15.98 6.17 -5.59
N ASP A 62 16.46 6.79 -6.66
CA ASP A 62 15.66 7.60 -7.60
C ASP A 62 14.51 6.78 -8.19
N GLN A 63 14.78 5.52 -8.57
CA GLN A 63 13.75 4.61 -9.07
C GLN A 63 12.71 4.26 -8.02
N TRP A 64 13.14 4.00 -6.78
CA TRP A 64 12.25 3.73 -5.66
C TRP A 64 11.38 4.95 -5.33
N ASP A 65 11.98 6.14 -5.25
CA ASP A 65 11.31 7.41 -4.97
C ASP A 65 10.29 7.74 -6.07
N PHE A 66 10.68 7.60 -7.35
CA PHE A 66 9.77 7.79 -8.48
C PHE A 66 8.57 6.83 -8.42
N ARG A 67 8.80 5.54 -8.15
CA ARG A 67 7.72 4.55 -8.01
C ARG A 67 6.80 4.90 -6.85
N ASN A 68 7.33 5.35 -5.72
CA ASN A 68 6.51 5.75 -4.57
C ASN A 68 5.72 7.02 -4.83
N LYS A 69 6.32 8.01 -5.51
CA LYS A 69 5.61 9.21 -5.94
C LYS A 69 4.44 8.86 -6.84
N ILE A 70 4.58 7.89 -7.74
CA ILE A 70 3.45 7.42 -8.57
C ILE A 70 2.44 6.61 -7.76
N ALA A 71 2.89 5.70 -6.91
CA ALA A 71 2.01 4.83 -6.14
C ALA A 71 1.18 5.58 -5.09
N HIS A 72 1.74 6.68 -4.56
CA HIS A 72 1.15 7.47 -3.49
C HIS A 72 0.78 8.89 -3.91
N SER A 73 0.86 9.24 -5.20
CA SER A 73 0.31 10.51 -5.66
C SER A 73 -1.21 10.51 -5.52
N ASP A 74 -1.76 11.61 -5.04
CA ASP A 74 -3.22 11.80 -4.97
C ASP A 74 -3.88 11.87 -6.36
N GLU A 75 -3.06 12.00 -7.41
CA GLU A 75 -3.45 12.04 -8.82
C GLU A 75 -3.10 10.74 -9.57
N GLY A 76 -2.51 9.75 -8.92
CA GLY A 76 -2.17 8.47 -9.54
C GLY A 76 -3.41 7.65 -9.88
N ALA A 77 -3.30 6.73 -10.85
CA ALA A 77 -4.43 5.89 -11.28
C ALA A 77 -5.10 5.14 -10.12
N GLY A 78 -4.32 4.68 -9.13
CA GLY A 78 -4.84 4.05 -7.91
C GLY A 78 -5.61 5.02 -7.01
N ALA A 79 -5.13 6.25 -6.86
CA ALA A 79 -5.83 7.29 -6.09
C ALA A 79 -7.10 7.76 -6.78
N ILE A 80 -7.09 7.90 -8.11
CA ILE A 80 -8.26 8.22 -8.93
C ILE A 80 -9.30 7.11 -8.82
N ALA A 81 -8.91 5.85 -9.03
CA ALA A 81 -9.82 4.70 -8.93
C ALA A 81 -10.41 4.57 -7.52
N LEU A 82 -9.59 4.79 -6.48
CA LEU A 82 -10.08 4.84 -5.11
C LEU A 82 -11.07 5.99 -4.92
N ARG A 83 -10.76 7.20 -5.39
CA ARG A 83 -11.66 8.36 -5.28
C ARG A 83 -13.01 8.10 -5.97
N GLN A 84 -12.99 7.59 -7.19
CA GLN A 84 -14.21 7.23 -7.93
C GLN A 84 -15.01 6.16 -7.21
N ARG A 85 -14.34 5.15 -6.63
CA ARG A 85 -15.00 4.12 -5.83
C ARG A 85 -15.65 4.72 -4.57
N LEU A 86 -14.93 5.57 -3.83
CA LEU A 86 -15.47 6.24 -2.65
C LEU A 86 -16.66 7.12 -3.04
N ASP A 87 -16.56 7.89 -4.12
CA ASP A 87 -17.63 8.77 -4.62
C ASP A 87 -18.88 7.96 -5.03
N ALA A 88 -18.70 6.77 -5.63
CA ALA A 88 -19.79 5.85 -5.98
C ALA A 88 -20.44 5.22 -4.74
N GLU A 89 -19.64 4.76 -3.77
CA GLU A 89 -20.14 4.20 -2.51
C GLU A 89 -20.89 5.26 -1.68
N MET A 90 -20.42 6.50 -1.68
CA MET A 90 -21.08 7.63 -1.02
C MET A 90 -22.40 8.00 -1.71
N LEU A 91 -22.43 8.04 -3.04
CA LEU A 91 -23.65 8.28 -3.80
C LEU A 91 -24.68 7.17 -3.58
N GLN A 92 -24.24 5.92 -3.51
CA GLN A 92 -25.11 4.80 -3.17
C GLN A 92 -25.62 4.92 -1.73
N GLY A 93 -24.76 5.29 -0.77
CA GLY A 93 -25.10 5.49 0.64
C GLY A 93 -26.19 6.52 0.87
N THR A 94 -26.13 7.65 0.15
CA THR A 94 -27.12 8.74 0.25
C THR A 94 -28.43 8.43 -0.47
N ARG A 95 -28.40 7.64 -1.55
CA ARG A 95 -29.61 7.25 -2.31
C ARG A 95 -30.34 6.02 -1.76
N SER A 96 -29.66 5.19 -0.97
CA SER A 96 -30.27 3.98 -0.42
C SER A 96 -31.39 4.34 0.55
N ASP A 97 -32.50 3.59 0.51
CA ASP A 97 -33.55 3.72 1.51
C ASP A 97 -33.03 3.24 2.87
N ASN A 98 -32.70 4.19 3.73
CA ASN A 98 -32.03 3.97 5.01
C ASN A 98 -33.03 3.82 6.18
N GLN A 99 -34.28 3.45 5.89
CA GLN A 99 -35.36 3.28 6.89
C GLN A 99 -35.02 2.29 8.01
N GLN A 100 -34.22 1.26 7.71
CA GLN A 100 -33.83 0.20 8.66
C GLN A 100 -32.61 0.56 9.53
N ILE A 101 -32.03 1.75 9.36
CA ILE A 101 -30.88 2.20 10.15
C ILE A 101 -31.31 2.55 11.57
N LEU A 102 -30.48 2.15 12.55
CA LEU A 102 -30.68 2.45 13.97
C LEU A 102 -30.76 3.96 14.20
N HIS A 103 -31.59 4.39 15.15
CA HIS A 103 -31.81 5.81 15.42
C HIS A 103 -30.50 6.58 15.70
N GLN A 104 -29.60 5.97 16.47
CA GLN A 104 -28.28 6.54 16.80
C GLN A 104 -27.36 6.76 15.61
N ASP A 105 -27.62 6.10 14.46
CA ASP A 105 -26.78 6.17 13.26
C ASP A 105 -27.44 6.99 12.14
N LYS A 106 -28.67 7.51 12.35
CA LYS A 106 -29.40 8.29 11.33
C LYS A 106 -28.69 9.58 10.94
N PHE A 107 -27.99 10.21 11.90
CA PHE A 107 -27.22 11.45 11.69
C PHE A 107 -26.19 11.32 10.56
N LEU A 108 -25.65 10.11 10.33
CA LEU A 108 -24.68 9.85 9.24
C LEU A 108 -25.27 10.13 7.85
N PHE A 109 -26.59 10.09 7.71
CA PHE A 109 -27.32 10.22 6.44
C PHE A 109 -28.21 11.46 6.37
N THR A 110 -28.51 12.10 7.51
CA THR A 110 -29.32 13.33 7.56
C THR A 110 -28.49 14.59 7.65
N ASP A 111 -27.33 14.53 8.32
CA ASP A 111 -26.55 15.73 8.64
C ASP A 111 -25.56 16.11 7.53
N TRP A 112 -25.46 15.27 6.49
CA TRP A 112 -24.50 15.42 5.42
C TRP A 112 -25.15 15.28 4.05
N THR A 113 -25.05 16.32 3.23
CA THR A 113 -25.39 16.26 1.80
C THR A 113 -24.22 15.71 0.98
N TYR A 114 -24.50 15.14 -0.20
CA TYR A 114 -23.46 14.61 -1.08
C TYR A 114 -22.37 15.65 -1.46
N PRO A 115 -22.71 16.93 -1.77
CA PRO A 115 -21.69 17.96 -2.03
C PRO A 115 -20.81 18.26 -0.82
N GLU A 116 -21.37 18.29 0.40
CA GLU A 116 -20.59 18.51 1.63
C GLU A 116 -19.62 17.35 1.88
N LEU A 117 -20.07 16.12 1.64
CA LEU A 117 -19.21 14.95 1.77
C LEU A 117 -18.09 14.92 0.71
N GLN A 118 -18.32 15.44 -0.50
CA GLN A 118 -17.28 15.57 -1.52
C GLN A 118 -16.19 16.57 -1.12
N ALA A 119 -16.55 17.62 -0.38
CA ALA A 119 -15.62 18.63 0.11
C ALA A 119 -14.71 18.12 1.25
N LEU A 120 -15.04 16.98 1.87
CA LEU A 120 -14.24 16.38 2.94
C LEU A 120 -12.87 15.89 2.44
N THR A 121 -11.89 15.92 3.35
CA THR A 121 -10.57 15.31 3.10
C THR A 121 -10.71 13.81 2.84
N ARG A 122 -9.72 13.21 2.18
CA ARG A 122 -9.69 11.76 1.90
C ARG A 122 -9.90 10.93 3.18
N GLN A 123 -9.23 11.31 4.27
CA GLN A 123 -9.33 10.61 5.56
C GLN A 123 -10.75 10.69 6.14
N GLN A 124 -11.37 11.87 6.10
CA GLN A 124 -12.74 12.06 6.58
C GLN A 124 -13.76 11.27 5.75
N ARG A 125 -13.62 11.23 4.42
CA ARG A 125 -14.47 10.39 3.54
C ARG A 125 -14.35 8.91 3.87
N GLN A 126 -13.13 8.42 4.06
CA GLN A 126 -12.89 7.03 4.46
C GLN A 126 -13.49 6.73 5.84
N GLN A 127 -13.38 7.65 6.78
CA GLN A 127 -13.98 7.50 8.11
C GLN A 127 -15.51 7.47 8.04
N TRP A 128 -16.13 8.37 7.27
CA TRP A 128 -17.57 8.37 7.07
C TRP A 128 -18.06 7.05 6.44
N LEU A 129 -17.38 6.54 5.40
CA LEU A 129 -17.70 5.25 4.80
C LEU A 129 -17.55 4.08 5.78
N ARG A 130 -16.54 4.11 6.65
CA ARG A 130 -16.41 3.13 7.73
C ARG A 130 -17.60 3.20 8.69
N SER A 131 -18.01 4.40 9.10
CA SER A 131 -19.18 4.58 9.96
C SER A 131 -20.47 4.07 9.30
N VAL A 132 -20.69 4.39 8.02
CA VAL A 132 -21.83 3.89 7.23
C VAL A 132 -21.82 2.36 7.12
N PHE A 133 -20.66 1.75 6.87
CA PHE A 133 -20.53 0.30 6.83
C PHE A 133 -20.88 -0.34 8.18
N GLN A 134 -20.38 0.22 9.29
CA GLN A 134 -20.68 -0.30 10.63
C GLN A 134 -22.16 -0.13 10.98
N ALA A 135 -22.76 1.02 10.67
CA ALA A 135 -24.20 1.26 10.86
C ALA A 135 -25.04 0.21 10.12
N ARG A 136 -24.70 -0.06 8.84
CA ARG A 136 -25.37 -1.11 8.04
C ARG A 136 -25.14 -2.51 8.59
N LYS A 137 -23.94 -2.81 9.07
CA LYS A 137 -23.61 -4.10 9.71
C LYS A 137 -24.39 -4.28 11.02
N ALA A 138 -24.58 -3.22 11.79
CA ALA A 138 -25.33 -3.24 13.04
C ALA A 138 -26.81 -3.61 12.83
N ILE A 139 -27.42 -3.23 11.68
CA ILE A 139 -28.76 -3.69 11.31
C ILE A 139 -28.82 -5.22 11.29
N ASN A 140 -27.83 -5.87 10.66
CA ASN A 140 -27.79 -7.33 10.54
C ASN A 140 -27.56 -8.04 11.88
N TYR A 141 -26.89 -7.38 12.85
CA TYR A 141 -26.71 -7.92 14.20
C TYR A 141 -27.90 -7.64 15.13
N ASN A 142 -28.60 -6.52 14.94
CA ASN A 142 -29.81 -6.18 15.68
C ASN A 142 -31.08 -6.78 15.05
N ALA A 143 -31.00 -7.34 13.84
CA ALA A 143 -32.00 -8.26 13.34
C ALA A 143 -32.08 -9.41 14.34
N PRO A 144 -33.25 -9.68 14.96
CA PRO A 144 -33.34 -10.72 15.96
C PRO A 144 -32.86 -12.02 15.32
N THR A 145 -31.83 -12.62 15.90
CA THR A 145 -31.40 -13.94 15.47
C THR A 145 -32.62 -14.86 15.64
N VAL A 146 -33.18 -15.26 14.50
CA VAL A 146 -34.39 -16.07 14.35
C VAL A 146 -34.41 -17.33 15.26
N PRO A 147 -33.28 -17.91 15.71
CA PRO A 147 -33.29 -19.00 16.69
C PRO A 147 -33.75 -18.60 18.10
N TYR A 148 -33.41 -17.39 18.58
CA TYR A 148 -33.67 -17.02 19.99
C TYR A 148 -35.14 -16.67 20.23
N ILE A 149 -35.78 -15.91 19.34
CA ILE A 149 -37.20 -15.57 19.48
C ILE A 149 -38.09 -16.80 19.31
N SER A 150 -37.76 -17.69 18.36
CA SER A 150 -38.50 -18.95 18.18
C SER A 150 -38.30 -19.91 19.36
N ALA A 151 -37.08 -20.00 19.91
CA ALA A 151 -36.84 -20.81 21.11
C ALA A 151 -37.57 -20.23 22.34
N MET A 152 -37.64 -18.91 22.47
CA MET A 152 -38.29 -18.23 23.58
C MET A 152 -39.83 -18.27 23.47
N SER A 153 -40.40 -18.27 22.26
CA SER A 153 -41.84 -18.48 22.06
C SER A 153 -42.24 -19.92 22.39
N VAL A 154 -41.45 -20.92 21.97
CA VAL A 154 -41.69 -22.34 22.28
C VAL A 154 -41.53 -22.60 23.79
N ALA A 155 -40.54 -22.00 24.44
CA ALA A 155 -40.36 -22.11 25.88
C ALA A 155 -41.52 -21.48 26.68
N MET A 156 -42.07 -20.35 26.22
CA MET A 156 -43.26 -19.74 26.83
C MET A 156 -44.54 -20.55 26.60
N GLN A 157 -44.69 -21.18 25.43
CA GLN A 157 -45.82 -22.06 25.13
C GLN A 157 -45.86 -23.25 26.10
N ASN A 158 -44.72 -23.87 26.36
CA ASN A 158 -44.59 -25.03 27.26
C ASN A 158 -44.69 -24.69 28.76
N TYR A 159 -44.75 -23.41 29.13
CA TYR A 159 -44.87 -22.96 30.52
C TYR A 159 -46.33 -22.66 30.90
N LEU A 160 -47.23 -22.61 29.92
CA LEU A 160 -48.65 -22.29 30.07
C LEU A 160 -49.55 -23.53 29.95
N ASP A 161 -48.96 -24.70 29.70
CA ASP A 161 -49.57 -26.03 29.83
C ASP A 161 -49.10 -26.70 31.14
#